data_AF-A0AAW8TRY6-F1
#
_entry.id   AF-A0AAW8TRY6-F1
#
_cell.length_a   1.000
_cell.length_b   1.000
_cell.length_c   1.000
_cell.angle_alpha   90.00
_cell.angle_beta   90.00
_cell.angle_gamma   90.00
#
_symmetry.space_group_name_H-M   'P 1'
#
loop_
_entity.id
_entity.type
_entity.pdbx_description
1 polymer ?
#
loop_
_entity_poly.entity_id
_entity_poly.type
_entity_poly.pdbx_seq_one_letter_code
_entity_poly.pdbx_strand_id
1 'polypeptide(L)' 'EQKADIDFTFPIKVKECVSMGTYAGMKVFQRIKNAEWQRVSKALEKVDMGKYSNHQIGELSGGQFQRVLLARCLAQ' A
#
# COMPACT_ATOMS: atom_id res chain seq x y z
N GLU A 1 -2.33 -28.40 -3.27
CA GLU A 1 -2.18 -27.17 -2.49
C GLU A 1 -1.71 -26.04 -3.40
N GLN A 2 -2.64 -25.34 -4.07
CA GLN A 2 -2.27 -24.18 -4.90
C GLN A 2 -2.12 -22.96 -3.99
N LYS A 3 -0.94 -22.82 -3.36
CA LYS A 3 -0.49 -21.48 -2.97
C LYS A 3 -0.31 -20.72 -4.28
N ALA A 4 -1.21 -19.78 -4.56
CA ALA A 4 -0.93 -18.75 -5.54
C ALA A 4 0.42 -18.15 -5.13
N ASP A 5 1.45 -18.45 -5.92
CA ASP A 5 2.77 -17.86 -5.81
C ASP A 5 2.60 -16.39 -6.21
N ILE A 6 2.05 -15.61 -5.28
CA ILE A 6 2.10 -14.17 -5.36
C ILE A 6 3.60 -13.90 -5.24
N ASP A 7 4.22 -13.52 -6.35
CA ASP A 7 5.64 -13.17 -6.40
C ASP A 7 5.85 -11.95 -5.48
N PHE A 8 6.21 -12.27 -4.25
CA PHE A 8 6.44 -11.35 -3.14
C PHE A 8 7.82 -10.69 -3.26
N THR A 9 8.60 -11.02 -4.28
CA THR A 9 9.97 -10.56 -4.52
C THR A 9 10.06 -9.11 -4.99
N PHE A 10 8.93 -8.44 -5.23
CA PHE A 10 8.91 -7.03 -5.59
C PHE A 10 9.44 -6.16 -4.43
N PRO A 11 10.54 -5.40 -4.64
CA PRO A 11 11.21 -4.62 -3.59
C PRO A 11 10.46 -3.31 -3.30
N ILE A 12 9.14 -3.37 -3.17
CA ILE A 12 8.28 -2.22 -2.88
C ILE A 12 7.81 -2.27 -1.44
N LYS A 13 7.78 -1.10 -0.79
CA LYS A 13 7.25 -0.99 0.57
C LYS A 13 5.73 -0.92 0.56
N VAL A 14 5.12 -1.32 1.68
CA VAL A 14 3.66 -1.21 1.89
C VAL A 14 3.14 0.20 1.60
N LYS A 15 3.80 1.23 2.14
CA LYS A 15 3.40 2.63 1.91
C LYS A 15 3.48 3.04 0.44
N GLU A 16 4.43 2.49 -0.32
CA GLU A 16 4.59 2.80 -1.74
C GLU A 16 3.46 2.18 -2.55
N CYS A 17 3.07 0.93 -2.26
CA CYS A 17 1.91 0.32 -2.91
C CYS A 17 0.59 1.03 -2.60
N VAL A 18 0.36 1.42 -1.34
CA VAL A 18 -0.84 2.19 -0.98
C VAL A 18 -0.83 3.58 -1.63
N SER A 19 0.33 4.21 -1.76
CA SER A 19 0.46 5.51 -2.45
C SER A 19 0.07 5.46 -3.92
N MET A 20 0.20 4.30 -4.57
CA MET A 20 -0.30 4.14 -5.94
C MET A 20 -1.83 4.29 -6.05
N GLY A 21 -2.57 4.12 -4.94
CA GLY A 21 -4.00 4.40 -4.88
C GLY A 21 -4.33 5.89 -5.00
N THR A 22 -3.43 6.77 -4.54
CA THR A 22 -3.67 8.22 -4.55
C THR A 22 -3.43 8.86 -5.93
N TYR A 23 -2.80 8.14 -6.86
CA TYR A 23 -2.49 8.65 -8.21
C TYR A 23 -3.73 8.96 -9.04
N ALA A 24 -4.89 8.36 -8.75
CA ALA A 24 -6.14 8.65 -9.45
C ALA A 24 -6.58 10.12 -9.32
N GLY A 25 -6.25 10.78 -8.19
CA GLY A 25 -6.55 12.20 -7.95
C GLY A 25 -5.43 13.16 -8.38
N MET A 26 -4.30 12.66 -8.89
CA MET A 26 -3.13 13.47 -9.22
C MET A 26 -3.08 13.80 -10.72
N LYS A 27 -2.54 14.97 -11.06
CA LYS A 27 -2.23 15.29 -12.46
C LYS A 27 -1.10 14.40 -12.96
N VAL A 28 -1.12 14.03 -14.24
CA VAL A 28 -0.06 13.24 -14.89
C VAL A 28 1.30 13.92 -14.63
N PHE A 29 2.31 13.14 -14.21
CA PHE A 29 3.66 13.59 -13.81
C PHE A 29 3.80 14.40 -12.51
N GLN A 30 2.76 14.49 -11.69
CA GLN A 30 2.87 15.18 -10.41
C GLN A 30 3.58 14.29 -9.36
N ARG A 31 4.59 14.84 -8.66
CA ARG A 31 5.23 14.16 -7.53
C ARG A 31 4.26 13.98 -6.35
N ILE A 32 4.36 12.85 -5.65
CA ILE A 32 3.63 12.63 -4.39
C ILE A 32 4.01 13.73 -3.39
N LYS A 33 3.02 14.50 -2.95
CA LYS A 33 3.18 15.55 -1.94
C LYS A 33 2.87 15.00 -0.54
N ASN A 34 3.24 15.76 0.50
CA ASN A 34 2.93 15.41 1.90
C ASN A 34 1.44 15.14 2.15
N ALA A 35 0.53 15.80 1.43
CA ALA A 35 -0.91 15.56 1.56
C ALA A 35 -1.31 14.11 1.19
N GLU A 36 -0.72 13.55 0.13
CA GLU A 36 -0.99 12.17 -0.29
C GLU A 36 -0.34 11.18 0.68
N TRP A 37 0.88 11.46 1.18
CA TRP A 37 1.48 10.65 2.24
C TRP A 37 0.65 10.63 3.52
N GLN A 38 -0.03 11.73 3.87
CA GLN A 38 -0.97 11.74 4.99
C GLN A 38 -2.21 10.88 4.71
N ARG A 39 -2.74 10.87 3.47
CA ARG A 39 -3.84 9.97 3.09
C ARG A 39 -3.43 8.51 3.19
N VAL A 40 -2.24 8.18 2.68
CA VAL A 40 -1.65 6.83 2.78
C VAL A 40 -1.51 6.41 4.24
N SER A 41 -0.96 7.28 5.10
CA SER A 41 -0.82 7.00 6.54
C SER A 41 -2.18 6.71 7.17
N LYS A 42 -3.17 7.57 6.95
CA LYS A 42 -4.53 7.39 7.49
C LYS A 42 -5.19 6.10 6.98
N ALA A 43 -5.02 5.76 5.70
CA ALA A 43 -5.55 4.55 5.12
C ALA A 43 -4.90 3.29 5.74
N LEU A 44 -3.59 3.31 5.96
CA LEU A 44 -2.86 2.24 6.63
C LEU A 44 -3.28 2.08 8.10
N GLU A 45 -3.51 3.18 8.81
CA GLU A 45 -4.02 3.13 10.19
C GLU A 45 -5.42 2.49 10.27
N LYS A 46 -6.31 2.82 9.32
CA LYS A 46 -7.67 2.24 9.27
C LYS A 46 -7.70 0.73 9.09
N VAL A 47 -6.67 0.14 8.49
CA VAL A 47 -6.58 -1.31 8.26
C VAL A 47 -5.60 -2.01 9.20
N ASP A 48 -5.13 -1.33 10.26
CA ASP A 48 -4.14 -1.84 11.21
C ASP A 48 -2.78 -2.22 10.56
N MET A 49 -2.41 -1.53 9.47
CA MET A 49 -1.14 -1.74 8.75
C MET A 49 -0.13 -0.61 8.93
N GLY A 50 -0.40 0.37 9.80
CA GLY A 50 0.50 1.51 10.04
C GLY A 50 1.92 1.11 10.41
N LYS A 51 2.09 0.10 11.26
CA LYS A 51 3.40 -0.43 11.69
C LYS A 51 4.18 -1.11 10.55
N TYR A 52 3.49 -1.63 9.54
CA TYR A 52 4.09 -2.30 8.39
C TYR A 52 4.40 -1.35 7.23
N SER A 53 4.14 -0.04 7.38
CA SER A 53 4.36 0.99 6.37
C SER A 53 5.74 0.90 5.67
N ASN A 54 6.80 0.59 6.42
CA ASN A 54 8.17 0.48 5.92
C ASN A 54 8.61 -0.94 5.54
N HIS A 55 7.79 -1.95 5.83
CA HIS A 55 8.07 -3.33 5.46
C HIS A 55 7.90 -3.53 3.96
N GLN A 56 8.62 -4.50 3.41
CA GLN A 56 8.41 -4.95 2.05
C GLN A 56 7.10 -5.73 1.98
N ILE A 57 6.42 -5.63 0.84
CA ILE A 57 5.17 -6.34 0.63
C ILE A 57 5.38 -7.86 0.68
N GLY A 58 6.57 -8.32 0.29
CA GLY A 58 6.90 -9.73 0.36
C GLY A 58 7.06 -10.32 1.75
N GLU A 59 7.21 -9.48 2.77
CA GLU A 59 7.28 -9.93 4.17
C GLU A 59 5.88 -10.12 4.78
N LEU A 60 4.81 -9.78 4.03
CA LEU A 60 3.46 -9.86 4.51
C LEU A 60 2.85 -11.25 4.29
N SER A 61 2.10 -11.71 5.28
CA SER A 61 1.14 -12.80 5.08
C SER A 61 0.05 -12.42 4.07
N GLY A 62 -0.62 -13.41 3.47
CA GLY A 62 -1.70 -13.17 2.51
C GLY A 62 -2.84 -12.30 3.07
N GLY A 63 -3.20 -12.45 4.35
CA GLY A 63 -4.22 -11.61 4.99
C GLY A 63 -3.76 -10.17 5.23
N GLN A 64 -2.47 -9.96 5.54
CA GLN A 64 -1.88 -8.61 5.62
C GLN A 64 -1.84 -7.96 4.23
N PHE A 65 -1.50 -8.72 3.19
CA PHE A 65 -1.53 -8.22 1.81
C PHE A 65 -2.94 -7.80 1.39
N GLN A 66 -3.97 -8.58 1.71
CA GLN A 66 -5.37 -8.18 1.48
C GLN A 66 -5.73 -6.85 2.17
N ARG A 67 -5.27 -6.63 3.40
CA ARG A 67 -5.47 -5.35 4.12
C ARG A 67 -4.75 -4.18 3.44
N VAL A 68 -3.56 -4.40 2.88
CA VAL A 68 -2.84 -3.40 2.09
C VAL A 68 -3.61 -3.04 0.81
N LEU A 69 -4.20 -4.02 0.12
CA LEU A 69 -5.06 -3.76 -1.03
C LEU A 69 -6.30 -2.93 -0.63
N LEU A 70 -6.92 -3.24 0.51
CA LEU A 70 -8.01 -2.44 1.06
C LEU A 70 -7.56 -1.00 1.38
N ALA A 71 -6.40 -0.83 2.01
CA ALA A 71 -5.83 0.49 2.28
C ALA A 71 -5.60 1.28 0.98
N ARG A 72 -5.12 0.63 -0.08
CA ARG A 72 -4.95 1.24 -1.40
C ARG A 72 -6.27 1.75 -1.97
N CYS A 73 -7.35 0.97 -1.85
CA CYS A 73 -8.69 1.42 -2.23
C CYS A 73 -9.21 2.58 -1.36
N LEU A 74 -8.92 2.58 -0.05
CA LEU A 74 -9.31 3.67 0.86
C LEU A 74 -8.53 4.97 0.64
N ALA A 75 -7.34 4.89 0.03
CA ALA A 75 -6.50 6.03 -0.29
C ALA A 75 -6.84 6.67 -1.65
N GLN A 76 -7.68 6.01 -2.46
CA GLN A 76 -8.20 6.54 -3.72
C GLN A 76 -9.13 7.73 -3.53
#